data_AF-A0A9D1C541-F1
#
_entry.id   AF-A0A9D1C541-F1
#
_cell.length_a   1.000
_cell.length_b   1.000
_cell.length_c   1.000
_cell.angle_alpha   90.00
_cell.angle_beta   90.00
_cell.angle_gamma   90.00
#
_symmetry.space_group_name_H-M   'P 1'
#
loop_
_entity.id
_entity.type
_entity.pdbx_description
1 polymer ?
#
loop_
_entity_poly.entity_id
_entity_poly.type
_entity_poly.pdbx_seq_one_letter_code
_entity_poly.pdbx_strand_id
1 'polypeptide(L)' 'LSLQTGDLQIFKGRYSMHRVTVTQGSSPRIIALPTYVTNPYLVNRPHHAEAFYGRSMDIHHERNLERVDNLTD' A
#
# COMPACT_ATOMS: atom_id res chain seq x y z
N LEU A 1 3.44 -13.39 12.13
CA LEU A 1 2.15 -14.11 12.13
C LEU A 1 2.28 -15.29 11.19
N SER A 2 1.66 -16.42 11.51
CA SER A 2 1.71 -17.66 10.72
C SER A 2 0.46 -17.78 9.85
N LEU A 3 0.36 -16.91 8.84
CA LEU A 3 -0.83 -16.78 7.99
C LEU A 3 -1.02 -18.01 7.09
N GLN A 4 -2.29 -18.35 6.86
CA GLN A 4 -2.75 -19.41 5.95
C GLN A 4 -3.49 -18.81 4.75
N THR A 5 -3.66 -19.62 3.70
CA THR A 5 -4.49 -19.23 2.55
C THR A 5 -5.91 -18.93 3.01
N GLY A 6 -6.40 -17.74 2.67
CA GLY A 6 -7.74 -17.27 3.07
C GLY A 6 -7.75 -16.34 4.29
N ASP A 7 -6.64 -16.22 5.01
CA ASP A 7 -6.54 -15.26 6.12
C ASP A 7 -6.68 -13.82 5.61
N LEU A 8 -7.54 -13.05 6.26
CA LEU A 8 -7.70 -11.62 6.03
C LEU A 8 -7.06 -10.84 7.18
N GLN A 9 -6.16 -9.92 6.83
CA GLN A 9 -5.58 -8.98 7.78
C GLN A 9 -6.10 -7.57 7.52
N ILE A 10 -6.54 -6.90 8.58
CA ILE A 10 -6.92 -5.49 8.57
C ILE A 10 -5.94 -4.76 9.49
N PHE A 11 -5.28 -3.74 8.94
CA PHE A 11 -4.39 -2.89 9.71
C PHE A 11 -4.59 -1.43 9.31
N LYS A 12 -4.30 -0.53 10.25
CA LYS A 12 -4.42 0.92 10.02
C LYS A 12 -3.18 1.41 9.26
N GLY A 13 -3.20 1.26 7.93
CA GLY A 13 -2.15 1.67 6.97
C GLY A 13 -0.95 2.43 7.54
N ARG A 14 -0.95 3.77 7.41
CA ARG A 14 0.18 4.63 7.84
C ARG A 14 0.54 4.54 9.33
N TYR A 15 -0.32 3.98 10.17
CA TYR A 15 -0.11 3.83 11.61
C TYR A 15 0.35 2.42 12.03
N SER A 16 0.65 1.55 11.07
CA SER A 16 1.05 0.16 11.34
C SER A 16 2.29 -0.22 10.55
N MET A 17 3.44 -0.17 11.22
CA MET A 17 4.69 -0.68 10.67
C MET A 17 4.64 -2.20 10.59
N HIS A 18 4.93 -2.74 9.41
CA HIS A 18 4.91 -4.18 9.17
C HIS A 18 6.05 -4.60 8.24
N ARG A 19 6.48 -5.86 8.36
CA ARG A 19 7.54 -6.47 7.56
C ARG A 19 7.11 -7.88 7.14
N VAL A 20 7.40 -8.23 5.90
CA VAL A 20 7.22 -9.60 5.38
C VAL A 20 8.54 -10.37 5.38
N THR A 21 8.48 -11.69 5.53
CA THR A 21 9.63 -12.58 5.34
C THR A 21 9.81 -12.90 3.87
N VAL A 22 11.08 -13.09 3.46
CA VAL A 22 11.44 -13.54 2.10
C VAL A 22 10.69 -14.82 1.78
N THR A 23 10.10 -14.88 0.59
CA THR A 23 9.41 -16.07 0.08
C THR A 23 10.40 -17.20 -0.17
N GLN A 24 10.05 -18.43 0.18
CA GLN A 24 10.88 -19.63 0.04
C GLN A 24 10.06 -20.75 -0.62
N GLY A 25 10.73 -21.67 -1.31
CA GLY A 25 10.09 -22.81 -1.97
C GLY A 25 9.54 -22.51 -3.36
N SER A 26 8.87 -23.49 -3.96
CA SER A 26 8.35 -23.44 -5.33
C SER A 26 6.92 -22.92 -5.46
N SER A 27 6.17 -22.88 -4.36
CA SER A 27 4.79 -22.40 -4.37
C SER A 27 4.73 -20.87 -4.22
N PRO A 28 4.00 -20.16 -5.09
CA PRO A 28 3.91 -18.71 -5.00
C PRO A 28 3.08 -18.28 -3.79
N ARG A 29 3.51 -17.20 -3.13
CA ARG A 29 2.69 -16.49 -2.13
C ARG A 29 1.89 -15.40 -2.83
N ILE A 30 0.61 -15.66 -3.08
CA ILE A 30 -0.30 -14.70 -3.71
C ILE A 30 -1.05 -13.92 -2.62
N ILE A 31 -1.01 -12.59 -2.70
CA ILE A 31 -1.66 -11.70 -1.73
C ILE A 31 -2.48 -10.67 -2.52
N ALA A 32 -3.75 -10.51 -2.13
CA ALA A 32 -4.55 -9.37 -2.55
C ALA A 32 -4.43 -8.26 -1.51
N LEU A 33 -4.13 -7.03 -1.96
CA LEU A 33 -3.90 -5.87 -1.09
C LEU A 33 -4.92 -4.76 -1.41
N PRO A 34 -6.20 -4.93 -1.05
CA PRO A 34 -7.17 -3.84 -1.16
C PRO A 34 -6.83 -2.76 -0.13
N THR A 35 -6.83 -1.51 -0.58
CA THR A 35 -6.66 -0.35 0.28
C THR A 35 -7.93 0.49 0.29
N TYR A 36 -8.24 1.08 1.43
CA TYR A 36 -9.39 1.96 1.59
C TYR A 36 -8.96 3.24 2.30
N VAL A 37 -9.49 4.37 1.82
CA VAL A 37 -9.28 5.69 2.41
C VAL A 37 -10.63 6.41 2.48
N THR A 38 -10.89 7.08 3.59
CA THR A 38 -12.14 7.82 3.80
C THR A 38 -12.16 9.17 3.10
N ASN A 39 -10.99 9.75 2.81
CA ASN A 39 -10.87 10.97 2.03
C ASN A 39 -10.85 10.63 0.53
N PRO A 40 -11.93 10.95 -0.22
CA PRO A 40 -12.03 10.62 -1.65
C PRO A 40 -11.08 11.42 -2.54
N TYR A 41 -10.44 12.48 -2.01
CA TYR A 41 -9.44 13.23 -2.75
C TYR A 41 -8.07 12.54 -2.75
N LEU A 42 -7.80 11.65 -1.79
CA LEU A 42 -6.50 10.99 -1.67
C LEU A 42 -6.29 9.92 -2.75
N VAL A 43 -5.14 10.01 -3.40
CA VAL A 43 -4.59 9.02 -4.33
C VAL A 43 -3.13 8.76 -3.97
N ASN A 44 -2.50 7.77 -4.61
CA ASN A 44 -1.06 7.54 -4.42
C ASN A 44 -0.25 8.78 -4.80
N ARG A 45 0.87 9.02 -4.12
CA ARG A 45 1.84 10.02 -4.60
C ARG A 45 2.46 9.53 -5.91
N PRO A 46 2.94 10.44 -6.79
CA PRO A 46 3.50 10.05 -8.08
C PRO A 46 4.57 8.95 -7.98
N HIS A 47 5.55 9.12 -7.09
CA HIS A 47 6.65 8.16 -6.92
C HIS A 47 6.17 6.78 -6.43
N HIS A 48 5.13 6.74 -5.58
CA HIS A 48 4.54 5.48 -5.13
C HIS A 48 3.77 4.80 -6.26
N ALA A 49 3.00 5.55 -7.05
CA ALA A 49 2.30 5.01 -8.22
C ALA A 49 3.29 4.41 -9.24
N GLU A 50 4.43 5.07 -9.46
CA GLU A 50 5.52 4.56 -10.30
C GLU A 50 6.15 3.30 -9.72
N ALA A 51 6.43 3.26 -8.42
CA ALA A 51 7.03 2.08 -7.79
C ALA A 51 6.13 0.83 -7.87
N PHE A 52 4.82 0.98 -7.69
CA PHE A 52 3.88 -0.15 -7.69
C PHE A 52 3.34 -0.52 -9.07
N TYR A 53 3.10 0.48 -9.93
CA TYR A 53 2.41 0.31 -11.20
C TYR A 53 3.28 0.60 -12.41
N GLY A 54 4.54 1.03 -12.21
CA GLY A 54 5.46 1.42 -13.28
C GLY A 54 5.11 2.75 -13.96
N ARG A 55 4.06 3.45 -13.50
CA ARG A 55 3.63 4.74 -14.05
C ARG A 55 2.84 5.57 -13.04
N SER A 56 2.95 6.89 -13.17
CA SER A 56 2.02 7.86 -12.60
C SER A 56 1.06 8.37 -13.68
N MET A 57 -0.03 9.02 -13.24
CA MET A 57 -1.05 9.64 -14.09
C MET A 57 -1.27 11.06 -13.58
N ASP A 58 -1.82 11.96 -14.40
CA ASP A 58 -2.01 13.38 -14.07
C ASP A 58 -2.68 13.59 -12.70
N ILE A 59 -3.70 12.79 -12.36
CA ILE A 59 -4.37 12.85 -11.06
C ILE A 59 -3.42 12.68 -9.86
N HIS A 60 -2.35 11.90 -9.98
CA HIS A 60 -1.37 11.72 -8.90
C HIS A 60 -0.52 12.98 -8.71
N HIS A 61 -0.26 13.73 -9.78
CA HIS A 61 0.50 14.98 -9.75
C HIS A 61 -0.40 16.14 -9.27
N GLU A 62 -1.61 16.24 -9.80
CA GLU A 62 -2.63 17.23 -9.41
C GLU A 62 -2.98 17.14 -7.92
N ARG A 63 -3.00 15.93 -7.37
CA ARG A 63 -3.39 15.65 -5.98
C ARG A 63 -2.20 15.28 -5.09
N ASN A 64 -0.99 15.68 -5.47
CA ASN A 64 0.20 15.49 -4.66
C ASN A 64 0.23 16.48 -3.48
N LEU A 65 -0.69 16.30 -2.54
CA LEU A 65 -0.84 17.14 -1.36
C LEU A 65 0.05 16.68 -0.19
N GLU A 66 0.32 17.61 0.72
CA GLU A 66 0.89 17.28 2.02
C GLU A 66 -0.08 16.39 2.81
N ARG A 67 0.47 15.41 3.53
CA ARG A 67 -0.34 14.56 4.42
C ARG A 67 -0.49 15.25 5.77
N VAL A 68 -1.69 15.17 6.33
CA VAL A 68 -2.05 15.80 7.61
C VAL A 68 -1.47 15.04 8.81
N ASP A 69 -0.96 13.82 8.61
CA ASP A 69 -0.61 12.91 9.69
C ASP A 69 0.79 13.09 10.30
N ASN A 70 1.60 14.06 9.87
CA ASN A 70 2.98 14.30 10.35
C ASN A 70 3.90 13.05 10.30
N LEU A 71 3.49 11.99 9.61
CA LEU A 71 4.27 10.78 9.44
C LEU A 71 5.14 10.90 8.19
N THR A 72 6.32 10.31 8.22
CA THR A 72 7.14 10.16 7.02
C THR A 72 6.42 9.32 5.96
N ASP A 73 6.86 9.49 4.73
CA ASP A 73 6.43 8.66 3.60
C ASP A 73 7.38 7.47 3.43
#